data_AF-A0A934U3A7-F1
#
_entry.id   AF-A0A934U3A7-F1
#
_cell.length_a   1.000
_cell.length_b   1.000
_cell.length_c   1.000
_cell.angle_alpha   90.00
_cell.angle_beta   90.00
_cell.angle_gamma   90.00
#
_symmetry.space_group_name_H-M   'P 1'
#
loop_
_entity.id
_entity.type
_entity.pdbx_description
1 polymer ?
#
loop_
_entity_poly.entity_id
_entity_poly.type
_entity_poly.pdbx_seq_one_letter_code
_entity_poly.pdbx_strand_id
1 'polypeptide(L)'
;MAHGYDLPTMERFVAELDGRISSLIEINNAVRHSATTTKSDFDGDGGDSFWTGNTDWHRQTDELLDELRALRARVQGCYDNYTEAHRVNCAMFA
;
A
#
# COMPACT_ATOMS: atom_id res chain seq x y z
N MET A 1 -22.78 -26.42 7.05
CA MET A 1 -22.73 -25.28 6.11
C MET A 1 -21.35 -24.68 6.23
N ALA A 2 -20.46 -25.02 5.30
CA ALA A 2 -19.12 -24.43 5.27
C ALA A 2 -19.26 -22.95 4.94
N HIS A 3 -18.69 -22.06 5.74
CA HIS A 3 -18.52 -20.67 5.35
C HIS A 3 -17.74 -20.68 4.02
N GLY A 4 -18.44 -20.44 2.91
CA GLY A 4 -17.80 -20.26 1.62
C GLY A 4 -16.90 -19.05 1.76
N TYR A 5 -15.59 -19.26 1.83
CA TYR A 5 -14.63 -18.18 1.82
C TYR A 5 -14.90 -17.34 0.57
N ASP A 6 -15.13 -16.04 0.76
CA ASP A 6 -15.41 -15.12 -0.35
C ASP A 6 -14.08 -14.73 -1.04
N LEU A 7 -13.47 -15.74 -1.68
CA LEU A 7 -12.25 -15.59 -2.46
C LEU A 7 -12.36 -14.44 -3.49
N PRO A 8 -13.49 -14.25 -4.20
CA PRO A 8 -13.66 -13.09 -5.09
C PRO A 8 -13.58 -11.74 -4.38
N THR A 9 -14.12 -11.62 -3.16
CA THR A 9 -14.01 -10.37 -2.38
C THR A 9 -12.59 -10.12 -1.90
N MET A 10 -11.86 -11.17 -1.50
CA MET A 10 -10.45 -11.04 -1.10
C MET A 10 -9.56 -10.61 -2.28
N GLU A 11 -9.77 -11.19 -3.46
CA GLU A 11 -9.07 -10.82 -4.69
C GLU A 11 -9.35 -9.36 -5.07
N ARG A 12 -10.63 -8.93 -5.03
CA ARG A 12 -11.01 -7.54 -5.28
C ARG A 12 -10.35 -6.58 -4.30
N PHE A 13 -10.32 -6.93 -3.01
CA PHE A 13 -9.70 -6.11 -1.99
C PHE A 13 -8.19 -5.94 -2.22
N VAL A 14 -7.48 -7.00 -2.63
CA VAL A 14 -6.06 -6.92 -3.01
C VAL A 14 -5.87 -5.98 -4.19
N ALA A 15 -6.69 -6.09 -5.24
CA ALA A 15 -6.62 -5.21 -6.40
C ALA A 15 -6.88 -3.73 -6.03
N GLU A 16 -7.85 -3.47 -5.15
CA GLU A 16 -8.12 -2.13 -4.64
C GLU A 16 -6.94 -1.57 -3.82
N LEU A 17 -6.31 -2.39 -2.99
CA LEU A 17 -5.11 -2.00 -2.25
C LEU A 17 -3.93 -1.70 -3.18
N ASP A 18 -3.69 -2.53 -4.19
CA ASP A 18 -2.62 -2.33 -5.17
C ASP A 18 -2.81 -1.00 -5.94
N GLY A 19 -4.05 -0.68 -6.33
CA GLY A 19 -4.39 0.60 -6.94
C GLY A 19 -4.12 1.79 -6.02
N ARG A 20 -4.57 1.72 -4.75
CA ARG A 20 -4.36 2.80 -3.77
C ARG A 20 -2.87 3.01 -3.43
N ILE A 21 -2.12 1.92 -3.25
CA ILE A 21 -0.66 1.98 -3.02
C ILE A 21 0.03 2.67 -4.20
N SER A 22 -0.34 2.32 -5.43
CA SER A 22 0.23 2.92 -6.64
C SER A 22 -0.02 4.43 -6.70
N SER A 23 -1.27 4.86 -6.50
CA SER A 23 -1.61 6.30 -6.48
C SER A 23 -0.90 7.07 -5.37
N LEU A 24 -0.75 6.49 -4.17
CA LEU A 24 -0.02 7.12 -3.08
C LEU A 24 1.47 7.28 -3.39
N ILE A 25 2.09 6.29 -4.04
CA ILE A 25 3.48 6.38 -4.50
C ILE A 25 3.63 7.51 -5.53
N GLU A 26 2.72 7.62 -6.49
CA GLU A 26 2.73 8.69 -7.49
C GLU A 26 2.63 10.07 -6.85
N ILE A 27 1.68 10.25 -5.92
CA ILE A 27 1.51 11.51 -5.18
C ILE A 27 2.76 11.84 -4.36
N ASN A 28 3.30 10.85 -3.63
CA ASN A 28 4.51 11.01 -2.81
C ASN A 28 5.71 11.48 -3.67
N ASN A 29 5.90 10.87 -4.83
CA ASN A 29 6.95 11.25 -5.78
C ASN A 29 6.73 12.64 -6.39
N ALA A 30 5.48 12.98 -6.75
CA ALA A 30 5.14 14.29 -7.30
C ALA A 30 5.40 15.42 -6.28
N VAL A 31 5.00 15.21 -5.02
CA VAL A 31 5.28 16.15 -3.92
C VAL A 31 6.78 16.29 -3.70
N ARG A 32 7.53 15.17 -3.70
CA ARG A 32 9.00 15.21 -3.54
C ARG A 32 9.66 16.05 -4.63
N HIS A 33 9.25 15.84 -5.87
CA HIS A 33 9.77 16.59 -7.02
C HIS A 33 9.43 18.07 -6.93
N SER A 34 8.19 18.40 -6.58
CA SER A 34 7.75 19.79 -6.37
C SER A 34 8.58 20.46 -5.28
N ALA A 35 8.73 19.82 -4.11
CA ALA A 35 9.51 20.35 -2.99
C ALA A 35 10.98 20.57 -3.34
N THR A 36 11.61 19.67 -4.12
CA THR A 36 12.98 19.88 -4.59
C THR A 36 13.11 21.05 -5.56
N THR A 37 12.09 21.31 -6.37
CA THR A 37 12.07 22.45 -7.32
C THR A 37 11.87 23.75 -6.57
N THR A 38 11.01 23.77 -5.55
CA THR A 38 10.73 24.96 -4.76
C THR A 38 11.90 25.32 -3.83
N LYS A 39 12.64 24.34 -3.30
CA LYS A 39 13.75 24.59 -2.37
C LYS A 39 14.82 25.54 -2.92
N SER A 40 15.09 25.55 -4.23
CA SER A 40 16.09 26.46 -4.81
C SER A 40 15.75 27.94 -4.63
N ASP A 41 14.49 28.25 -4.35
CA ASP A 41 13.97 29.62 -4.29
C ASP A 41 13.82 30.13 -2.85
N PHE A 42 14.09 29.28 -1.84
CA PHE A 42 13.94 29.60 -0.42
C PHE A 42 15.25 29.43 0.33
N ASP A 43 15.88 30.56 0.68
CA ASP A 43 17.03 30.63 1.60
C ASP A 43 16.58 31.05 3.01
N GLY A 44 17.32 30.56 4.03
CA GLY A 44 17.13 30.90 5.44
C GLY A 44 16.17 29.97 6.21
N ASP A 45 15.93 30.30 7.48
CA ASP A 45 15.22 29.45 8.46
C ASP A 45 13.85 28.92 7.99
N GLY A 46 13.15 29.69 7.14
CA GLY A 46 11.87 29.28 6.54
C GLY A 46 12.03 28.13 5.53
N GLY A 47 13.07 28.16 4.71
CA GLY A 47 13.39 27.09 3.77
C GLY A 47 13.83 25.81 4.47
N ASP A 48 14.61 25.93 5.54
CA ASP A 48 15.04 24.78 6.36
C ASP A 48 13.87 24.13 7.10
N SER A 49 12.95 24.95 7.64
CA SER A 49 11.72 24.47 8.29
C SER A 49 10.80 23.75 7.30
N PHE A 50 10.61 24.32 6.10
CA PHE A 50 9.86 23.66 5.02
C PHE A 50 10.50 22.32 4.63
N TRP A 51 11.81 22.29 4.44
CA TRP A 51 12.53 21.08 4.04
C TRP A 51 12.44 19.98 5.09
N THR A 52 12.54 20.34 6.37
CA THR A 52 12.38 19.42 7.51
C THR A 52 10.97 18.84 7.51
N GLY A 53 9.94 19.70 7.45
CA GLY A 53 8.54 19.26 7.42
C GLY A 53 8.21 18.37 6.22
N ASN A 54 8.73 18.70 5.03
CA ASN A 54 8.57 17.88 3.83
C ASN A 54 9.26 16.51 3.99
N THR A 55 10.46 16.47 4.55
CA THR A 55 11.19 15.22 4.82
C THR A 55 10.43 14.33 5.81
N ASP A 56 9.89 14.91 6.88
CA ASP A 56 9.09 14.17 7.87
C ASP A 56 7.78 13.65 7.27
N TRP A 57 7.11 14.44 6.43
CA TRP A 57 5.92 14.00 5.72
C TRP A 57 6.20 12.81 4.80
N HIS A 58 7.31 12.85 4.05
CA HIS A 58 7.72 11.72 3.21
C HIS A 58 8.00 10.47 4.04
N ARG A 59 8.73 10.60 5.14
CA ARG A 59 9.03 9.47 6.03
C ARG A 59 7.75 8.82 6.55
N GLN A 60 6.81 9.61 7.06
CA GLN A 60 5.52 9.10 7.55
C GLN A 60 4.69 8.45 6.44
N THR A 61 4.73 9.01 5.23
CA THR A 61 4.05 8.44 4.07
C THR A 61 4.67 7.10 3.66
N ASP A 62 6.00 6.99 3.68
CA ASP A 62 6.71 5.75 3.38
C ASP A 62 6.38 4.66 4.42
N GLU A 63 6.32 5.01 5.72
CA GLU A 63 5.88 4.11 6.80
C GLU A 63 4.45 3.58 6.57
N LEU A 64 3.51 4.46 6.23
CA LEU A 64 2.12 4.06 5.92
C LEU A 64 2.02 3.19 4.67
N LEU A 65 2.83 3.45 3.64
CA LEU A 65 2.90 2.61 2.44
C LEU A 65 3.37 1.20 2.78
N ASP A 66 4.33 1.06 3.69
CA ASP A 66 4.81 -0.25 4.14
C ASP A 66 3.75 -1.00 4.95
N GLU A 67 2.97 -0.32 5.79
CA GLU A 67 1.82 -0.92 6.47
C GLU A 67 0.76 -1.44 5.48
N LEU A 68 0.45 -0.66 4.44
CA LEU A 68 -0.50 -1.06 3.40
C LEU A 68 0.01 -2.28 2.60
N ARG A 69 1.30 -2.30 2.25
CA ARG A 69 1.95 -3.46 1.60
C ARG A 69 1.91 -4.70 2.49
N ALA A 70 2.15 -4.54 3.79
CA ALA A 70 2.06 -5.64 4.75
C ALA A 70 0.63 -6.19 4.84
N LEU A 71 -0.39 -5.32 4.88
CA LEU A 71 -1.79 -5.74 4.85
C LEU A 71 -2.12 -6.50 3.56
N ARG A 72 -1.71 -5.96 2.41
CA ARG A 72 -1.89 -6.59 1.09
C ARG A 72 -1.27 -7.99 1.05
N ALA A 73 -0.05 -8.14 1.54
CA ALA A 73 0.63 -9.43 1.63
C ALA A 73 -0.12 -10.44 2.52
N ARG A 74 -0.65 -9.99 3.67
CA ARG A 74 -1.44 -10.83 4.57
C ARG A 74 -2.73 -11.32 3.91
N VAL A 75 -3.46 -10.44 3.23
CA VAL A 75 -4.71 -10.83 2.56
C VAL A 75 -4.44 -11.79 1.41
N GLN A 76 -3.40 -11.53 0.61
CA GLN A 76 -2.98 -12.46 -0.45
C GLN A 76 -2.65 -13.84 0.11
N GLY A 77 -1.86 -13.91 1.19
CA GLY A 77 -1.54 -15.19 1.83
C GLY A 77 -2.77 -15.93 2.33
N CYS A 78 -3.75 -15.23 2.90
CA CYS A 78 -5.04 -15.83 3.27
C CYS A 78 -5.81 -16.34 2.05
N TYR A 79 -5.84 -15.59 0.95
CA TYR A 79 -6.49 -16.01 -0.30
C TYR A 79 -5.86 -17.29 -0.85
N ASP A 80 -4.53 -17.35 -0.91
CA ASP A 80 -3.80 -18.52 -1.40
C ASP A 80 -4.10 -19.75 -0.54
N ASN A 81 -4.09 -19.60 0.79
CA ASN A 81 -4.40 -20.68 1.73
C ASN A 81 -5.83 -21.20 1.56
N TYR A 82 -6.82 -20.32 1.42
CA TYR A 82 -8.22 -20.72 1.26
C TYR A 82 -8.50 -21.33 -0.11
N THR A 83 -7.83 -20.84 -1.16
CA THR A 83 -7.89 -21.42 -2.50
C THR A 83 -7.33 -22.85 -2.48
N GLU A 84 -6.20 -23.07 -1.82
CA GLU A 84 -5.62 -24.40 -1.69
C GLU A 84 -6.50 -25.33 -0.84
N ALA A 85 -7.04 -24.84 0.28
CA ALA A 85 -7.96 -25.62 1.11
C ALA A 85 -9.22 -26.03 0.32
N HIS A 86 -9.76 -25.13 -0.52
CA HIS A 86 -10.87 -25.44 -1.41
C HIS A 86 -10.49 -26.53 -2.41
N ARG A 87 -9.33 -26.39 -3.06
CA ARG A 87 -8.80 -27.38 -4.02
C ARG A 87 -8.64 -28.77 -3.40
N VAL A 88 -8.03 -28.86 -2.22
CA VAL A 88 -7.83 -30.12 -1.50
C VAL A 88 -9.17 -30.75 -1.09
N ASN A 89 -10.10 -29.95 -0.58
CA ASN A 89 -11.43 -30.45 -0.22
C ASN A 89 -12.17 -30.99 -1.45
N CYS A 90 -12.14 -30.28 -2.58
CA CYS A 90 -12.73 -30.77 -3.82
C CYS A 90 -12.06 -32.05 -4.31
N ALA A 91 -10.74 -32.22 -4.15
CA ALA A 91 -10.03 -33.44 -4.55
C ALA A 91 -10.28 -34.63 -3.62
N MET A 92 -10.54 -34.39 -2.32
CA MET A 92 -10.75 -35.44 -1.32
C MET A 92 -12.19 -35.95 -1.28
N PHE A 93 -13.15 -35.11 -1.68
CA PHE A 93 -14.59 -35.41 -1.65
C PHE A 93 -15.24 -35.52 -3.05
N ALA A 94 -14.44 -35.50 -4.13
CA ALA A 94 -14.86 -35.87 -5.49
C ALA A 94 -14.59 -37.35 -5.76
#